data_AF-A0A527VUA2-F1
#
_entry.id   AF-A0A527VUA2-F1
#
_cell.length_a   1.000
_cell.length_b   1.000
_cell.length_c   1.000
_cell.angle_alpha   90.00
_cell.angle_beta   90.00
_cell.angle_gamma   90.00
#
_symmetry.space_group_name_H-M   'P 1'
#
loop_
_entity.id
_entity.type
_entity.pdbx_description
1 polymer ?
#
loop_
_entity_poly.entity_id
_entity_poly.type
_entity_poly.pdbx_seq_one_letter_code
_entity_poly.pdbx_strand_id
1 'polypeptide(L)'
;ANYRNVLTEGPFLRNLVNSLIVSGAVVAISLLIGVTAAYALARIRFRGRSALMLAILSVSMFPQVAALAGLFEIVRALHLYNSLLALVLSYMIFTLPFTVWVLTTFVRDLPVEIEEAAILDGAGPWIILTRIFLPLMWPALATTGLLAFISAWNEFLFALTFTSTNTQRTVPVAIALLSGNSQFEIPWGNIMAASVI
;
A
#
# COMPACT_ATOMS: atom_id res chain seq x y z
N ALA A 1 30.91 -12.91 -1.40
CA ALA A 1 30.95 -12.72 -2.86
C ALA A 1 29.58 -12.33 -3.39
N ASN A 2 28.57 -13.20 -3.33
CA ASN A 2 27.22 -12.96 -3.89
C ASN A 2 26.56 -11.63 -3.45
N TYR A 3 26.56 -11.29 -2.15
CA TYR A 3 26.04 -10.00 -1.66
C TYR A 3 26.71 -8.79 -2.33
N ARG A 4 28.04 -8.83 -2.50
CA ARG A 4 28.78 -7.78 -3.19
C ARG A 4 28.33 -7.69 -4.65
N ASN A 5 28.26 -8.82 -5.35
CA ASN A 5 27.86 -8.87 -6.75
C ASN A 5 26.48 -8.25 -6.94
N VAL A 6 25.47 -8.64 -6.14
CA VAL A 6 24.11 -8.07 -6.19
C VAL A 6 24.10 -6.56 -5.95
N LEU A 7 24.90 -6.07 -5.00
CA LEU A 7 24.93 -4.65 -4.64
C LEU A 7 25.72 -3.79 -5.62
N THR A 8 26.67 -4.36 -6.37
CA THR A 8 27.53 -3.62 -7.30
C THR A 8 27.16 -3.80 -8.77
N GLU A 9 26.52 -4.92 -9.12
CA GLU A 9 26.16 -5.25 -10.49
C GLU A 9 24.69 -4.90 -10.75
N GLY A 10 24.47 -3.87 -11.56
CA GLY A 10 23.13 -3.48 -12.01
C GLY A 10 22.36 -2.56 -11.05
N PRO A 11 21.05 -2.35 -11.29
CA PRO A 11 20.26 -1.35 -10.61
C PRO A 11 19.62 -1.83 -9.29
N PHE A 12 20.11 -2.90 -8.67
CA PHE A 12 19.44 -3.54 -7.52
C PHE A 12 19.16 -2.57 -6.36
N LEU A 13 20.14 -1.74 -5.98
CA LEU A 13 19.95 -0.70 -4.95
C LEU A 13 18.84 0.28 -5.32
N ARG A 14 18.72 0.63 -6.60
CA ARG A 14 17.62 1.47 -7.10
C ARG A 14 16.29 0.74 -7.04
N ASN A 15 16.25 -0.57 -7.31
CA ASN A 15 15.03 -1.36 -7.15
C ASN A 15 14.56 -1.44 -5.69
N LEU A 16 15.49 -1.52 -4.75
CA LEU A 16 15.20 -1.46 -3.32
C LEU A 16 14.61 -0.10 -2.94
N VAL A 17 15.20 1.00 -3.41
CA VAL A 17 14.67 2.36 -3.22
C VAL A 17 13.29 2.53 -3.87
N ASN A 18 13.08 2.00 -5.08
CA ASN A 18 11.77 2.02 -5.73
C ASN A 18 10.72 1.30 -4.88
N SER A 19 11.05 0.12 -4.35
CA SER A 19 10.15 -0.62 -3.44
C SER A 19 9.82 0.19 -2.20
N LEU A 20 10.82 0.80 -1.54
CA LEU A 20 10.61 1.66 -0.36
C LEU A 20 9.72 2.87 -0.68
N ILE A 21 9.94 3.52 -1.83
CA ILE A 21 9.14 4.67 -2.26
C ILE A 21 7.69 4.23 -2.52
N VAL A 22 7.48 3.16 -3.28
CA VAL A 22 6.14 2.67 -3.63
C VAL A 22 5.40 2.22 -2.37
N SER A 23 5.97 1.33 -1.57
CA SER A 23 5.30 0.81 -0.37
C SER A 23 5.09 1.91 0.68
N GLY A 24 6.07 2.80 0.88
CA GLY A 24 5.96 3.94 1.78
C GLY A 24 4.86 4.92 1.35
N ALA A 25 4.79 5.25 0.05
CA ALA A 25 3.73 6.12 -0.48
C ALA A 25 2.35 5.48 -0.36
N VAL A 26 2.20 4.20 -0.71
CA VAL A 26 0.94 3.46 -0.57
C VAL A 26 0.46 3.48 0.88
N VAL A 27 1.35 3.20 1.84
CA VAL A 27 1.01 3.22 3.27
C VAL A 27 0.63 4.62 3.74
N ALA A 28 1.45 5.63 3.44
CA ALA A 28 1.21 7.00 3.89
C ALA A 28 -0.12 7.54 3.37
N ILE A 29 -0.38 7.38 2.07
CA ILE A 29 -1.61 7.87 1.44
C ILE A 29 -2.82 7.05 1.92
N SER A 30 -2.69 5.72 2.03
CA SER A 30 -3.79 4.86 2.50
C SER A 30 -4.16 5.15 3.95
N LEU A 31 -3.19 5.41 4.83
CA LEU A 31 -3.47 5.82 6.20
C LEU A 31 -4.12 7.20 6.27
N LEU A 32 -3.62 8.17 5.50
CA LEU A 32 -4.18 9.52 5.48
C LEU A 32 -5.67 9.51 5.06
N ILE A 33 -5.97 8.85 3.93
CA ILE A 33 -7.34 8.70 3.45
C ILE A 33 -8.14 7.81 4.42
N GLY A 34 -7.54 6.70 4.86
CA GLY A 34 -8.15 5.72 5.74
C GLY A 34 -8.62 6.30 7.07
N VAL A 35 -7.84 7.18 7.70
CA VAL A 35 -8.22 7.86 8.95
C VAL A 35 -9.46 8.72 8.76
N THR A 36 -9.49 9.55 7.71
CA THR A 36 -10.63 10.43 7.45
C THR A 36 -11.89 9.65 7.10
N ALA A 37 -11.75 8.60 6.27
CA ALA A 37 -12.84 7.71 5.91
C ALA A 37 -13.35 6.90 7.11
N ALA A 38 -12.45 6.39 7.95
CA ALA A 38 -12.79 5.63 9.15
C ALA A 38 -13.57 6.47 10.15
N TYR A 39 -13.13 7.71 10.39
CA TYR A 39 -13.86 8.64 11.24
C TYR A 39 -15.29 8.89 10.71
N ALA A 40 -15.43 9.18 9.42
CA ALA A 40 -16.74 9.38 8.80
C ALA A 40 -17.64 8.13 8.90
N LEU A 41 -17.12 6.94 8.61
CA LEU A 41 -17.86 5.67 8.61
C LEU A 41 -18.18 5.14 10.02
N ALA A 42 -17.41 5.55 11.03
CA ALA A 42 -17.60 5.13 12.41
C ALA A 42 -18.47 6.11 13.20
N ARG A 43 -18.29 7.42 13.04
CA ARG A 43 -18.92 8.46 13.87
C ARG A 43 -20.08 9.18 13.21
N ILE A 44 -20.00 9.44 11.91
CA ILE A 44 -21.04 10.21 11.22
C ILE A 44 -22.22 9.30 10.83
N ARG A 45 -23.42 9.70 11.24
CA ARG A 45 -24.66 9.04 10.82
C ARG A 45 -25.14 9.65 9.51
N PHE A 46 -24.92 8.94 8.41
CA PHE A 46 -25.44 9.33 7.09
C PHE A 46 -26.10 8.15 6.38
N ARG A 47 -27.04 8.47 5.47
CA ARG A 47 -27.79 7.47 4.71
C ARG A 47 -26.85 6.76 3.73
N GLY A 48 -26.85 5.42 3.75
CA GLY A 48 -26.01 4.61 2.86
C GLY A 48 -24.64 4.22 3.42
N ARG A 49 -24.28 4.56 4.65
CA ARG A 49 -22.97 4.22 5.26
C ARG A 49 -22.58 2.74 5.15
N SER A 50 -23.54 1.83 5.37
CA SER A 50 -23.28 0.38 5.30
C SER A 50 -23.10 -0.09 3.88
N ALA A 51 -23.84 0.49 2.92
CA ALA A 51 -23.69 0.20 1.50
C ALA A 51 -22.35 0.72 0.96
N LEU A 52 -21.92 1.91 1.40
CA LEU A 52 -20.59 2.45 1.07
C LEU A 52 -19.48 1.55 1.62
N MET A 53 -19.58 1.12 2.88
CA MET A 53 -18.61 0.19 3.47
C MET A 53 -18.56 -1.14 2.71
N LEU A 54 -19.72 -1.68 2.36
CA LEU A 54 -19.83 -2.90 1.55
C LEU A 54 -19.19 -2.70 0.17
N ALA A 55 -19.46 -1.58 -0.50
CA ALA A 55 -18.85 -1.27 -1.80
C ALA A 55 -17.33 -1.16 -1.72
N ILE A 56 -16.79 -0.49 -0.70
CA ILE A 56 -15.34 -0.40 -0.45
C ILE A 56 -14.74 -1.81 -0.28
N LEU A 57 -15.33 -2.63 0.59
CA LEU A 57 -14.86 -3.99 0.85
C LEU A 57 -15.01 -4.93 -0.35
N SER A 58 -16.03 -4.72 -1.19
CA SER A 58 -16.26 -5.53 -2.39
C SER A 58 -15.10 -5.45 -3.37
N VAL A 59 -14.40 -4.31 -3.42
CA VAL A 59 -13.19 -4.15 -4.25
C VAL A 59 -12.10 -5.13 -3.84
N SER A 60 -11.91 -5.37 -2.53
CA SER A 60 -10.92 -6.34 -2.02
C SER A 60 -11.26 -7.78 -2.33
N MET A 61 -12.53 -8.10 -2.59
CA MET A 61 -12.96 -9.46 -2.96
C MET A 61 -12.66 -9.77 -4.43
N PHE A 62 -12.33 -8.76 -5.24
CA PHE A 62 -12.06 -8.95 -6.65
C PHE A 62 -10.66 -9.56 -6.86
N PRO A 63 -10.52 -10.65 -7.65
CA PRO A 63 -9.21 -11.25 -7.91
C PRO A 63 -8.28 -10.25 -8.62
N GLN A 64 -7.10 -10.00 -8.06
CA GLN A 64 -6.13 -9.07 -8.64
C GLN A 64 -5.76 -9.42 -10.09
N VAL A 65 -5.61 -10.72 -10.38
CA VAL A 65 -5.32 -11.22 -11.74
C VAL A 65 -6.42 -10.89 -12.73
N ALA A 66 -7.69 -10.92 -12.30
CA ALA A 66 -8.82 -10.54 -13.15
C ALA A 66 -8.85 -9.02 -13.42
N ALA A 67 -8.36 -8.20 -12.47
CA ALA A 67 -8.31 -6.75 -12.63
C ALA A 67 -7.14 -6.30 -13.52
N LEU A 68 -6.12 -7.13 -13.64
CA LEU A 68 -4.83 -6.79 -14.26
C LEU A 68 -4.98 -6.19 -15.64
N ALA A 69 -5.72 -6.85 -16.54
CA ALA A 69 -5.88 -6.37 -17.92
C ALA A 69 -6.60 -5.02 -17.98
N GLY A 70 -7.68 -4.85 -17.20
CA GLY A 70 -8.41 -3.57 -17.15
C GLY A 70 -7.57 -2.44 -16.58
N LEU A 71 -6.83 -2.70 -15.50
CA LEU A 71 -5.92 -1.72 -14.91
C LEU A 71 -4.75 -1.39 -15.84
N PHE A 72 -4.24 -2.35 -16.60
CA PHE A 72 -3.19 -2.12 -17.60
C PHE A 72 -3.64 -1.15 -18.68
N GLU A 73 -4.86 -1.32 -19.21
CA GLU A 73 -5.42 -0.40 -20.20
C GLU A 73 -5.58 1.02 -19.63
N ILE A 74 -6.02 1.15 -18.37
CA ILE A 74 -6.09 2.45 -17.69
C ILE A 74 -4.70 3.08 -17.54
N VAL A 75 -3.71 2.31 -17.07
CA VAL A 75 -2.32 2.78 -16.91
C VAL A 75 -1.75 3.26 -18.23
N ARG A 76 -2.03 2.58 -19.33
CA ARG A 76 -1.61 2.99 -20.68
C ARG A 76 -2.35 4.23 -21.16
N ALA A 77 -3.66 4.28 -21.01
CA ALA A 77 -4.48 5.43 -21.41
C ALA A 77 -4.06 6.71 -20.66
N LEU A 78 -3.68 6.59 -19.38
CA LEU A 78 -3.19 7.68 -18.55
C LEU A 78 -1.70 7.99 -18.76
N HIS A 79 -1.00 7.28 -19.66
CA HIS A 79 0.44 7.44 -19.91
C HIS A 79 1.32 7.23 -18.66
N LEU A 80 0.87 6.37 -17.74
CA LEU A 80 1.58 6.04 -16.50
C LEU A 80 2.45 4.78 -16.62
N TYR A 81 2.46 4.11 -17.78
CA TYR A 81 3.25 2.90 -17.98
C TYR A 81 4.74 3.11 -17.72
N ASN A 82 5.39 2.12 -17.11
CA ASN A 82 6.80 2.16 -16.70
C ASN A 82 7.10 3.31 -15.72
N SER A 83 6.19 3.57 -14.77
CA SER A 83 6.38 4.54 -13.69
C SER A 83 6.01 3.97 -12.32
N LEU A 84 6.67 4.45 -11.26
CA LEU A 84 6.32 4.10 -9.88
C LEU A 84 4.92 4.60 -9.49
N LEU A 85 4.46 5.69 -10.11
CA LEU A 85 3.13 6.25 -9.84
C LEU A 85 2.01 5.27 -10.24
N ALA A 86 2.17 4.55 -11.36
CA ALA A 86 1.24 3.48 -11.72
C ALA A 86 1.11 2.44 -10.61
N LEU A 87 2.23 2.05 -9.99
CA LEU A 87 2.26 1.08 -8.90
C LEU A 87 1.59 1.61 -7.64
N VAL A 88 1.91 2.85 -7.24
CA VAL A 88 1.27 3.47 -6.06
C VAL A 88 -0.25 3.47 -6.21
N LEU A 89 -0.75 3.91 -7.37
CA LEU A 89 -2.19 3.96 -7.62
C LEU A 89 -2.83 2.57 -7.67
N SER A 90 -2.21 1.61 -8.38
CA SER A 90 -2.79 0.26 -8.50
C SER A 90 -2.78 -0.51 -7.18
N TYR A 91 -1.73 -0.34 -6.35
CA TYR A 91 -1.63 -1.01 -5.06
C TYR A 91 -2.68 -0.47 -4.08
N MET A 92 -2.89 0.86 -4.08
CA MET A 92 -3.90 1.51 -3.25
C MET A 92 -5.32 0.98 -3.49
N ILE A 93 -5.66 0.51 -4.70
CA ILE A 93 -6.99 -0.06 -5.01
C ILE A 93 -7.35 -1.18 -4.03
N PHE A 94 -6.36 -1.99 -3.63
CA PHE A 94 -6.55 -3.12 -2.74
C PHE A 94 -6.16 -2.80 -1.29
N THR A 95 -5.13 -1.97 -1.09
CA THR A 95 -4.65 -1.60 0.25
C THR A 95 -5.61 -0.66 0.98
N LEU A 96 -6.19 0.33 0.28
CA LEU A 96 -7.03 1.35 0.91
C LEU A 96 -8.31 0.75 1.53
N PRO A 97 -9.07 -0.15 0.88
CA PRO A 97 -10.23 -0.78 1.52
C PRO A 97 -9.89 -1.53 2.81
N PHE A 98 -8.77 -2.26 2.84
CA PHE A 98 -8.28 -2.93 4.03
C PHE A 98 -7.96 -1.91 5.13
N THR A 99 -7.22 -0.85 4.81
CA THR A 99 -6.89 0.21 5.77
C THR A 99 -8.13 0.91 6.32
N VAL A 100 -9.08 1.29 5.46
CA VAL A 100 -10.36 1.89 5.87
C VAL A 100 -11.11 0.96 6.81
N TRP A 101 -11.17 -0.33 6.48
CA TRP A 101 -11.88 -1.32 7.29
C TRP A 101 -11.31 -1.47 8.69
N VAL A 102 -10.00 -1.73 8.81
CA VAL A 102 -9.33 -1.90 10.11
C VAL A 102 -9.41 -0.63 10.96
N LEU A 103 -9.20 0.53 10.37
CA LEU A 103 -9.30 1.78 11.11
C LEU A 103 -10.74 2.09 11.53
N THR A 104 -11.74 1.77 10.69
CA THR A 104 -13.16 1.95 11.04
C THR A 104 -13.55 1.06 12.22
N THR A 105 -13.10 -0.20 12.26
CA THR A 105 -13.37 -1.09 13.39
C THR A 105 -12.76 -0.54 14.67
N PHE A 106 -11.50 -0.09 14.62
CA PHE A 106 -10.84 0.48 15.79
C PHE A 106 -11.49 1.77 16.29
N VAL A 107 -11.86 2.68 15.38
CA VAL A 107 -12.56 3.93 15.77
C VAL A 107 -13.90 3.62 16.44
N ARG A 108 -14.62 2.58 15.99
CA ARG A 108 -15.90 2.18 16.61
C ARG A 108 -15.73 1.69 18.04
N ASP A 109 -14.61 1.04 18.36
CA ASP A 109 -14.33 0.51 19.69
C ASP A 109 -13.97 1.61 20.70
N LEU A 110 -13.55 2.79 20.23
CA LEU A 110 -13.27 3.91 21.12
C LEU A 110 -14.58 4.44 21.76
N PRO A 111 -14.59 4.77 23.06
CA PRO A 111 -15.75 5.36 23.73
C PRO A 111 -16.21 6.65 23.05
N VAL A 112 -17.53 6.81 22.88
CA VAL A 112 -18.12 7.99 22.20
C VAL A 112 -18.04 9.22 23.10
N GLU A 113 -17.99 9.02 24.41
CA GLU A 113 -17.93 10.06 25.44
C GLU A 113 -16.68 10.94 25.31
N ILE A 114 -15.57 10.39 24.78
CA ILE A 114 -14.34 11.15 24.51
C ILE A 114 -14.59 12.23 23.45
N GLU A 115 -15.38 11.90 22.44
CA GLU A 115 -15.75 12.82 21.37
C GLU A 115 -16.78 13.85 21.85
N GLU A 116 -17.79 13.42 22.61
CA GLU A 116 -18.80 14.31 23.18
C GLU A 116 -18.17 15.35 24.12
N ALA A 117 -17.24 14.94 24.99
CA ALA A 117 -16.50 15.86 25.86
C ALA A 117 -15.74 16.92 25.05
N ALA A 118 -15.04 16.51 23.98
CA ALA A 118 -14.33 17.44 23.12
C ALA A 118 -15.26 18.44 22.40
N ILE A 119 -16.44 17.98 21.96
CA ILE A 119 -17.45 18.85 21.34
C ILE A 119 -17.99 19.87 22.36
N LEU A 120 -18.21 19.46 23.62
CA LEU A 120 -18.60 20.37 24.70
C LEU A 120 -17.54 21.44 24.99
N ASP A 121 -16.26 21.10 24.83
CA ASP A 121 -15.12 22.02 24.90
C ASP A 121 -14.97 22.90 23.63
N GLY A 122 -15.87 22.79 22.66
CA GLY A 122 -15.88 23.57 21.42
C GLY A 122 -14.90 23.08 20.34
N ALA A 123 -14.37 21.86 20.46
CA ALA A 123 -13.49 21.29 19.44
C ALA A 123 -14.26 20.97 18.14
N GLY A 124 -13.76 21.48 17.02
CA GLY A 124 -14.26 21.10 15.69
C GLY A 124 -13.80 19.71 15.24
N PRO A 125 -14.42 19.12 14.21
CA PRO A 125 -14.12 17.75 13.75
C PRO A 125 -12.64 17.51 13.40
N TRP A 126 -11.96 18.50 12.84
CA TRP A 126 -10.54 18.37 12.51
C TRP A 126 -9.65 18.30 13.75
N ILE A 127 -9.99 19.04 14.81
CA ILE A 127 -9.28 19.02 16.09
C ILE A 127 -9.50 17.66 16.76
N ILE A 128 -10.75 17.18 16.79
CA ILE A 128 -11.11 15.87 17.31
C ILE A 128 -10.30 14.78 16.60
N LEU A 129 -10.31 14.78 15.27
CA LEU A 129 -9.58 13.79 14.49
C LEU A 129 -8.07 13.83 14.77
N THR A 130 -7.45 15.01 14.72
CA THR A 130 -5.99 15.13 14.73
C THR A 130 -5.35 15.15 16.11
N ARG A 131 -6.02 15.73 17.11
CA ARG A 131 -5.47 15.89 18.47
C ARG A 131 -5.98 14.87 19.47
N ILE A 132 -7.10 14.19 19.17
CA ILE A 132 -7.72 13.23 20.08
C ILE A 132 -7.66 11.83 19.48
N PHE A 133 -8.26 11.62 18.31
CA PHE A 133 -8.32 10.29 17.71
C PHE A 133 -6.96 9.82 17.21
N LEU A 134 -6.20 10.62 16.47
CA LEU A 134 -4.90 10.19 15.93
C LEU A 134 -3.93 9.63 16.99
N PRO A 135 -3.71 10.30 18.16
CA PRO A 135 -2.89 9.74 19.22
C PRO A 135 -3.43 8.43 19.81
N LEU A 136 -4.75 8.34 20.01
CA LEU A 136 -5.40 7.13 20.52
C LEU A 136 -5.35 5.97 19.52
N MET A 137 -5.39 6.29 18.23
CA MET A 137 -5.32 5.34 17.12
C MET A 137 -3.89 4.90 16.78
N TRP A 138 -2.86 5.48 17.38
CA TRP A 138 -1.46 5.16 17.04
C TRP A 138 -1.15 3.65 16.99
N PRO A 139 -1.60 2.80 17.94
CA PRO A 139 -1.37 1.35 17.86
C PRO A 139 -2.01 0.70 16.63
N ALA A 140 -3.22 1.16 16.27
CA ALA A 140 -3.93 0.68 15.09
C ALA A 140 -3.27 1.17 13.79
N LEU A 141 -2.82 2.42 13.76
CA LEU A 141 -2.09 3.00 12.62
C LEU A 141 -0.78 2.27 12.37
N ALA A 142 -0.02 1.98 13.43
CA ALA A 142 1.23 1.24 13.33
C ALA A 142 1.01 -0.18 12.78
N THR A 143 0.03 -0.91 13.33
CA THR A 143 -0.27 -2.29 12.91
C THR A 143 -0.81 -2.32 11.48
N THR A 144 -1.79 -1.47 11.16
CA THR A 144 -2.39 -1.40 9.82
C THR A 144 -1.36 -0.95 8.80
N GLY A 145 -0.55 0.05 9.14
CA GLY A 145 0.53 0.57 8.29
C GLY A 145 1.59 -0.49 8.00
N LEU A 146 1.99 -1.28 8.99
CA LEU A 146 2.94 -2.38 8.81
C LEU A 146 2.39 -3.46 7.89
N LEU A 147 1.14 -3.89 8.10
CA LEU A 147 0.50 -4.90 7.25
C LEU A 147 0.31 -4.40 5.81
N ALA A 148 -0.07 -3.13 5.64
CA ALA A 148 -0.14 -2.46 4.35
C ALA A 148 1.24 -2.38 3.69
N PHE A 149 2.29 -2.07 4.46
CA PHE A 149 3.67 -2.02 3.96
C PHE A 149 4.12 -3.38 3.45
N ILE A 150 3.95 -4.45 4.24
CA ILE A 150 4.31 -5.82 3.86
C ILE A 150 3.57 -6.24 2.59
N SER A 151 2.28 -5.91 2.50
CA SER A 151 1.46 -6.23 1.32
C SER A 151 1.95 -5.50 0.07
N ALA A 152 2.21 -4.19 0.16
CA ALA A 152 2.71 -3.38 -0.95
C ALA A 152 4.15 -3.74 -1.34
N TRP A 153 5.00 -4.08 -0.36
CA TRP A 153 6.38 -4.51 -0.59
C TRP A 153 6.45 -5.81 -1.38
N ASN A 154 5.58 -6.77 -1.05
CA ASN A 154 5.51 -8.08 -1.68
C ASN A 154 4.69 -8.10 -2.98
N GLU A 155 4.06 -6.99 -3.36
CA GLU A 155 3.26 -6.94 -4.58
C GLU A 155 4.16 -7.09 -5.80
N PHE A 156 3.88 -8.14 -6.58
CA PHE A 156 4.69 -8.58 -7.70
C PHE A 156 3.96 -8.45 -9.05
N LEU A 157 2.65 -8.73 -9.07
CA LEU A 157 1.90 -8.92 -10.31
C LEU A 157 1.77 -7.62 -11.10
N PHE A 158 1.36 -6.55 -10.43
CA PHE A 158 1.23 -5.24 -11.07
C PHE A 158 2.61 -4.66 -11.36
N ALA A 159 3.60 -4.80 -10.46
CA ALA A 159 4.97 -4.37 -10.76
C ALA A 159 5.57 -5.03 -12.00
N LEU A 160 5.42 -6.36 -12.13
CA LEU A 160 5.94 -7.11 -13.28
C LEU A 160 5.27 -6.65 -14.59
N THR A 161 3.98 -6.34 -14.53
CA THR A 161 3.19 -6.02 -15.73
C THR A 161 3.31 -4.55 -16.13
N PHE A 162 3.40 -3.63 -15.16
CA PHE A 162 3.31 -2.18 -15.41
C PHE A 162 4.68 -1.52 -15.55
N THR A 163 5.77 -2.24 -15.28
CA THR A 163 7.14 -1.74 -15.44
C THR A 163 7.94 -2.56 -16.44
N SER A 164 8.73 -1.91 -17.28
CA SER A 164 9.54 -2.57 -18.33
C SER A 164 11.04 -2.38 -18.14
N THR A 165 11.46 -1.24 -17.62
CA THR A 165 12.88 -0.91 -17.46
C THR A 165 13.42 -1.42 -16.13
N ASN A 166 14.66 -1.94 -16.13
CA ASN A 166 15.32 -2.43 -14.91
C ASN A 166 15.40 -1.36 -13.82
N THR A 167 15.41 -0.08 -14.17
CA THR A 167 15.48 1.04 -13.24
C THR A 167 14.14 1.44 -12.61
N GLN A 168 13.01 0.98 -13.15
CA GLN A 168 11.66 1.29 -12.65
C GLN A 168 10.99 0.10 -11.95
N ARG A 169 11.66 -1.06 -11.93
CA ARG A 169 11.16 -2.26 -11.24
C ARG A 169 11.26 -2.13 -9.72
N THR A 170 10.35 -2.79 -9.03
CA THR A 170 10.44 -3.06 -7.58
C THR A 170 11.37 -4.25 -7.33
N VAL A 171 11.85 -4.37 -6.09
CA VAL A 171 12.79 -5.42 -5.71
C VAL A 171 12.30 -6.84 -5.96
N PRO A 172 11.01 -7.22 -5.72
CA PRO A 172 10.57 -8.60 -5.99
C PRO A 172 10.67 -8.96 -7.48
N VAL A 173 10.35 -8.00 -8.36
CA VAL A 173 10.47 -8.17 -9.81
C VAL A 173 11.93 -8.22 -10.25
N ALA A 174 12.77 -7.37 -9.66
CA ALA A 174 14.21 -7.38 -9.96
C ALA A 174 14.84 -8.73 -9.58
N ILE A 175 14.54 -9.28 -8.40
CA ILE A 175 15.03 -10.59 -7.94
C ILE A 175 14.57 -11.70 -8.89
N ALA A 176 13.28 -11.71 -9.25
CA ALA A 176 12.71 -12.74 -10.14
C ALA A 176 13.33 -12.74 -11.54
N LEU A 177 13.88 -11.61 -11.98
CA LEU A 177 14.47 -11.42 -13.30
C LEU A 177 16.00 -11.42 -13.29
N LEU A 178 16.63 -11.76 -12.16
CA LEU A 178 18.08 -11.99 -12.10
C LEU A 178 18.45 -13.21 -12.96
N SER A 179 19.34 -13.01 -13.92
CA SER A 179 19.86 -14.04 -14.83
C SER A 179 21.37 -14.23 -14.67
N GLY A 180 21.86 -15.45 -14.95
CA GLY A 180 23.29 -15.78 -14.89
C GLY A 180 24.08 -15.25 -16.09
N ASN A 181 25.36 -15.60 -16.16
CA ASN A 181 26.25 -15.19 -17.27
C ASN A 181 25.90 -15.88 -18.60
N SER A 182 25.12 -16.97 -18.52
CA SER A 182 24.57 -17.69 -19.65
C SER A 182 23.09 -17.95 -19.41
N GLN A 183 22.30 -18.05 -20.48
CA GLN A 183 20.89 -18.44 -20.44
C GLN A 183 20.65 -19.85 -19.86
N PHE A 184 21.69 -20.68 -19.75
CA PHE A 184 21.63 -22.01 -19.14
C PHE A 184 22.06 -22.02 -17.66
N GLU A 185 22.43 -20.86 -17.10
CA GLU A 185 22.88 -20.74 -15.72
C GLU A 185 21.84 -19.98 -14.88
N ILE A 186 21.32 -20.63 -13.84
CA ILE A 186 20.47 -19.99 -12.84
C ILE A 186 21.37 -19.52 -11.68
N PRO A 187 21.48 -18.22 -11.42
CA PRO A 187 22.40 -17.67 -10.44
C PRO A 187 21.81 -17.75 -9.02
N TRP A 188 21.58 -18.98 -8.52
CA TRP A 188 20.98 -19.23 -7.20
C TRP A 188 21.65 -18.44 -6.07
N GLY A 189 22.99 -18.33 -6.11
CA GLY A 189 23.75 -17.57 -5.12
C GLY A 189 23.37 -16.09 -5.08
N ASN A 190 23.17 -15.45 -6.24
CA ASN A 190 22.78 -14.05 -6.33
C ASN A 190 21.30 -13.86 -5.99
N ILE A 191 20.42 -14.76 -6.45
CA ILE A 191 18.99 -14.72 -6.12
C ILE A 191 18.78 -14.83 -4.60
N MET A 192 19.43 -15.80 -3.95
CA MET A 192 19.33 -15.98 -2.50
C MET A 192 19.92 -14.81 -1.73
N ALA A 193 21.08 -14.28 -2.17
CA ALA A 193 21.67 -13.10 -1.54
C ALA A 193 20.75 -11.86 -1.68
N ALA A 194 20.16 -11.65 -2.85
CA ALA A 194 19.23 -10.56 -3.11
C ALA A 194 17.93 -10.68 -2.31
N SER A 195 17.44 -11.89 -2.06
CA SER A 195 16.25 -12.13 -1.22
C SER A 195 16.49 -11.89 0.28
N VAL A 196 17.74 -12.02 0.75
CA VAL A 196 18.11 -11.78 2.15
C VAL A 196 18.31 -10.29 2.44
N ILE A 197 18.80 -9.53 1.45
CA ILE A 197 18.98 -8.07 1.52
C ILE A 197 17.61 -7.39 1.51
#